data_AF-A0A224Y072-F1
#
_entry.id   AF-A0A224Y072-F1
#
_cell.length_a   1.000
_cell.length_b   1.000
_cell.length_c   1.000
_cell.angle_alpha   90.00
_cell.angle_beta   90.00
_cell.angle_gamma   90.00
#
_symmetry.space_group_name_H-M   'P 1'
#
loop_
_entity.id
_entity.type
_entity.pdbx_description
1 polymer ?
#
loop_
_entity_poly.entity_id
_entity_poly.type
_entity_poly.pdbx_seq_one_letter_code
_entity_poly.pdbx_strand_id
1 'polypeptide(L)'
;MPTGNLIYLLLITWLAINAAQSCSDGEKTRAPYSCRQYDECINGELVRKKCNLAKYFDGQQCDYLWKVKCTVDNCEDGQKYPRGICKKDYYYCLYGKVTKQNCPKDSVFDGQRCVNLELCTNATKEIKKETKLTDMAAEAKKDSLCN
;
A
#
# COMPACT_ATOMS: atom_id res chain seq x y z
N MET A 1 -12.61 -42.10 5.39
CA MET A 1 -13.30 -41.04 4.60
C MET A 1 -13.05 -39.72 5.32
N PRO A 2 -12.23 -38.79 4.77
CA PRO A 2 -11.82 -37.60 5.51
C PRO A 2 -12.88 -36.49 5.34
N THR A 3 -13.63 -36.22 6.40
CA THR A 3 -14.61 -35.11 6.49
C THR A 3 -13.98 -33.77 6.90
N GLY A 4 -12.65 -33.71 7.04
CA GLY A 4 -11.94 -32.53 7.55
C GLY A 4 -11.59 -31.43 6.53
N ASN A 5 -11.93 -31.60 5.25
CA ASN A 5 -11.43 -30.71 4.19
C ASN A 5 -12.30 -29.45 3.98
N LEU A 6 -13.62 -29.53 4.20
CA LEU A 6 -14.51 -28.38 3.99
C LEU A 6 -14.35 -27.30 5.07
N ILE A 7 -14.19 -27.71 6.34
CA ILE A 7 -14.07 -26.77 7.47
C ILE A 7 -12.74 -26.00 7.39
N TYR A 8 -11.67 -26.66 6.95
CA TYR A 8 -10.36 -26.04 6.76
C TYR A 8 -10.40 -25.01 5.63
N LEU A 9 -11.05 -25.32 4.51
CA LEU A 9 -11.26 -24.37 3.41
C LEU A 9 -12.07 -23.14 3.84
N LEU A 10 -13.11 -23.31 4.67
CA LEU A 10 -13.92 -22.20 5.18
C LEU A 10 -13.14 -21.27 6.12
N LEU A 11 -12.27 -21.81 6.98
CA LEU A 11 -11.39 -21.02 7.85
C LEU A 11 -10.34 -20.22 7.06
N ILE A 12 -9.77 -20.82 6.01
CA ILE A 12 -8.81 -20.13 5.13
C ILE A 12 -9.50 -19.00 4.37
N THR A 13 -10.76 -19.19 3.93
CA THR A 13 -11.51 -18.12 3.27
C THR A 13 -11.90 -16.99 4.22
N TRP A 14 -12.07 -17.23 5.52
CA TRP A 14 -12.41 -16.18 6.48
C TRP A 14 -11.21 -15.29 6.85
N LEU A 15 -9.99 -15.84 6.86
CA LEU A 15 -8.75 -15.08 7.08
C LEU A 15 -8.33 -14.21 5.89
N ALA A 16 -8.89 -14.45 4.70
CA ALA A 16 -8.54 -13.73 3.46
C ALA A 16 -9.50 -12.59 3.09
N ILE A 17 -10.49 -12.28 3.93
CA ILE A 17 -11.50 -11.27 3.62
C ILE A 17 -11.07 -9.93 4.21
N ASN A 18 -10.82 -8.97 3.32
CA ASN A 18 -10.52 -7.57 3.54
C ASN A 18 -9.06 -7.22 3.86
N ALA A 19 -8.18 -7.52 2.91
CA ALA A 19 -7.06 -6.61 2.65
C ALA A 19 -7.60 -5.32 2.01
N ALA A 20 -8.31 -4.49 2.81
CA ALA A 20 -8.42 -3.09 2.44
C ALA A 20 -6.99 -2.58 2.36
N GLN A 21 -6.61 -2.01 1.20
CA GLN A 21 -5.28 -1.46 0.93
C GLN A 21 -5.07 -0.17 1.74
N SER A 22 -5.25 -0.24 3.06
CA SER A 22 -4.90 0.77 4.04
C SER A 22 -3.56 0.37 4.64
N CYS A 23 -2.56 1.24 4.53
CA CYS A 23 -1.28 1.09 5.21
C CYS A 23 -1.38 1.62 6.65
N SER A 24 -0.40 1.27 7.50
CA SER A 24 -0.34 1.82 8.86
C SER A 24 0.47 3.12 8.88
N ASP A 25 -0.05 4.18 9.50
CA ASP A 25 0.61 5.50 9.50
C ASP A 25 2.06 5.44 10.01
N GLY A 26 2.96 6.08 9.26
CA GLY A 26 4.40 6.06 9.51
C GLY A 26 5.13 4.83 8.97
N GLU A 27 4.41 3.80 8.48
CA GLU A 27 5.02 2.68 7.77
C GLU A 27 5.75 3.19 6.52
N LYS A 28 6.97 2.69 6.32
CA LYS A 28 7.79 3.03 5.15
C LYS A 28 8.26 1.78 4.45
N THR A 29 8.16 1.78 3.14
CA THR A 29 8.63 0.70 2.28
C THR A 29 9.46 1.27 1.13
N ARG A 30 10.59 0.63 0.84
CA ARG A 30 11.44 1.02 -0.31
C ARG A 30 10.63 0.89 -1.60
N ALA A 31 10.78 1.85 -2.51
CA ALA A 31 10.20 1.73 -3.84
C ALA A 31 10.88 0.57 -4.60
N PRO A 32 10.12 -0.35 -5.22
CA PRO A 32 10.66 -1.62 -5.76
C PRO A 32 11.74 -1.44 -6.84
N TYR A 33 11.73 -0.30 -7.55
CA TYR A 33 12.63 0.00 -8.66
C TYR A 33 13.52 1.22 -8.42
N SER A 34 13.53 1.77 -7.20
CA SER A 34 14.35 2.93 -6.91
C SER A 34 14.85 2.91 -5.48
N CYS A 35 16.16 2.74 -5.34
CA CYS A 35 16.82 2.89 -4.06
C CYS A 35 16.73 4.31 -3.47
N ARG A 36 16.35 5.30 -4.27
CA ARG A 36 16.24 6.70 -3.85
C ARG A 36 14.82 7.10 -3.52
N GLN A 37 13.86 6.19 -3.67
CA GLN A 37 12.47 6.46 -3.40
C GLN A 37 11.92 5.44 -2.42
N TYR A 38 10.90 5.86 -1.70
CA TYR A 38 10.19 5.04 -0.74
C TYR A 38 8.75 5.54 -0.67
N ASP A 39 7.84 4.64 -0.35
CA ASP A 39 6.46 4.97 -0.03
C ASP A 39 6.37 5.09 1.50
N GLU A 40 5.73 6.16 1.97
CA GLU A 40 5.41 6.37 3.39
C GLU A 40 3.91 6.47 3.54
N CYS A 41 3.36 5.76 4.52
CA CYS A 41 1.96 5.86 4.85
C CYS A 41 1.68 7.15 5.63
N ILE A 42 0.79 7.98 5.11
CA ILE A 42 0.36 9.23 5.75
C ILE A 42 -1.17 9.26 5.70
N ASN A 43 -1.82 9.21 6.86
CA ASN A 43 -3.28 9.15 7.01
C ASN A 43 -3.91 8.03 6.17
N GLY A 44 -3.31 6.84 6.18
CA GLY A 44 -3.75 5.66 5.44
C GLY A 44 -3.48 5.66 3.93
N GLU A 45 -2.82 6.70 3.39
CA GLU A 45 -2.44 6.77 1.97
C GLU A 45 -0.93 6.54 1.79
N LEU A 46 -0.56 5.67 0.83
CA LEU A 46 0.82 5.50 0.40
C LEU A 46 1.29 6.72 -0.40
N VAL A 47 2.17 7.52 0.19
CA VAL A 47 2.75 8.71 -0.43
C VAL A 47 4.19 8.42 -0.86
N ARG A 48 4.45 8.51 -2.17
CA ARG A 48 5.80 8.36 -2.71
C ARG A 48 6.68 9.55 -2.35
N LYS A 49 7.74 9.30 -1.59
CA LYS A 49 8.80 10.25 -1.28
C LYS A 49 10.10 9.90 -2.00
N LYS A 50 11.02 10.88 -2.04
CA LYS A 50 12.34 10.75 -2.64
C LYS A 50 13.39 11.21 -1.64
N CYS A 51 14.44 10.43 -1.47
CA CYS A 51 15.61 10.82 -0.72
C CYS A 51 16.35 11.98 -1.40
N ASN A 52 17.02 12.80 -0.58
CA ASN A 52 17.86 13.90 -1.07
C ASN A 52 18.97 13.41 -2.02
N LEU A 53 19.69 14.35 -2.64
CA LEU A 53 20.77 14.04 -3.56
C LEU A 53 21.80 13.11 -2.90
N ALA A 54 22.26 12.10 -3.64
CA ALA A 54 23.20 11.06 -3.19
C ALA A 54 22.77 10.23 -1.96
N LYS A 55 21.51 10.30 -1.53
CA LYS A 55 20.94 9.46 -0.47
C LYS A 55 20.01 8.38 -1.01
N TYR A 56 20.00 7.25 -0.30
CA TYR A 56 19.34 6.00 -0.61
C TYR A 56 18.51 5.56 0.61
N PHE A 57 17.38 4.92 0.39
CA PHE A 57 16.50 4.46 1.44
C PHE A 57 16.94 3.08 1.94
N ASP A 58 17.28 2.98 3.22
CA ASP A 58 17.78 1.74 3.84
C ASP A 58 16.67 0.76 4.28
N GLY A 59 15.41 1.18 4.19
CA GLY A 59 14.26 0.45 4.73
C GLY A 59 13.54 1.22 5.84
N GLN A 60 14.20 2.20 6.47
CA GLN A 60 13.64 3.03 7.53
C GLN A 60 13.85 4.53 7.26
N GLN A 61 15.02 4.92 6.74
CA GLN A 61 15.40 6.30 6.48
C GLN A 61 16.32 6.46 5.26
N CYS A 62 16.55 7.72 4.88
CA CYS A 62 17.48 8.07 3.81
C CYS A 62 18.89 8.30 4.35
N ASP A 63 19.84 7.46 3.94
CA ASP A 63 21.26 7.60 4.29
C ASP A 63 22.14 7.61 3.02
N TYR A 64 23.43 7.90 3.16
CA TYR A 64 24.37 7.96 2.05
C TYR A 64 24.58 6.60 1.39
N LEU A 65 24.88 6.64 0.08
CA LEU A 65 25.05 5.45 -0.77
C LEU A 65 26.03 4.40 -0.22
N TRP A 66 27.08 4.80 0.51
CA TRP A 66 28.08 3.86 1.04
C TRP A 66 27.64 3.14 2.32
N LYS A 67 26.57 3.59 2.96
CA LYS A 67 25.96 2.92 4.13
C LYS A 67 24.78 2.04 3.76
N VAL A 68 24.12 2.36 2.65
CA VAL A 68 22.93 1.64 2.21
C VAL A 68 23.30 0.61 1.16
N LYS A 69 23.23 -0.67 1.53
CA LYS A 69 23.23 -1.76 0.56
C LYS A 69 21.86 -1.81 -0.11
N CYS A 70 21.77 -1.23 -1.31
CA CYS A 70 20.57 -1.32 -2.12
C CYS A 70 20.87 -1.96 -3.47
N THR A 71 20.24 -3.09 -3.70
CA THR A 71 20.07 -3.69 -5.03
C THR A 71 18.65 -3.36 -5.50
N VAL A 72 18.52 -3.03 -6.79
CA VAL A 72 17.20 -3.01 -7.42
C VAL A 72 16.98 -4.43 -7.90
N ASP A 73 16.14 -5.16 -7.18
CA ASP A 73 15.80 -6.52 -7.52
C ASP A 73 14.83 -6.52 -8.71
N ASN A 74 14.85 -7.60 -9.49
CA ASN A 74 13.84 -7.80 -10.53
C ASN A 74 12.48 -8.01 -9.84
N CYS A 75 11.45 -7.35 -10.35
CA CYS A 75 10.08 -7.60 -9.90
C CYS A 75 9.52 -8.89 -10.53
N GLU A 76 8.39 -9.37 -10.04
CA GLU A 76 7.68 -10.50 -10.65
C GLU A 76 6.59 -9.98 -11.60
N ASP A 77 6.55 -10.54 -12.81
CA ASP A 77 5.60 -10.13 -13.84
C ASP A 77 4.15 -10.18 -13.34
N GLY A 78 3.38 -9.13 -13.63
CA GLY A 78 2.01 -9.01 -13.14
C GLY A 78 1.88 -8.26 -11.81
N GLN A 79 2.96 -8.09 -11.03
CA GLN A 79 2.93 -7.30 -9.81
C GLN A 79 2.56 -5.84 -10.11
N LYS A 80 1.67 -5.29 -9.28
CA LYS A 80 1.20 -3.91 -9.37
C LYS A 80 1.63 -3.14 -8.13
N TYR A 81 2.11 -1.92 -8.31
CA TYR A 81 2.49 -1.04 -7.22
C TYR A 81 1.68 0.26 -7.31
N PRO A 82 0.73 0.48 -6.38
CA PRO A 82 -0.03 1.72 -6.30
C PRO A 82 0.91 2.92 -6.06
N ARG A 83 0.57 4.09 -6.63
CA ARG A 83 1.22 5.37 -6.33
C ARG A 83 0.37 6.27 -5.40
N GLY A 84 -0.58 5.65 -4.72
CA GLY A 84 -1.71 6.31 -4.05
C GLY A 84 -3.02 5.71 -4.54
N ILE A 85 -4.13 6.12 -3.91
CA ILE A 85 -5.47 5.62 -4.22
C ILE A 85 -6.15 6.55 -5.23
N CYS A 86 -6.95 5.97 -6.13
CA CYS A 86 -7.68 6.68 -7.19
C CYS A 86 -6.77 7.55 -8.08
N LYS A 87 -5.54 7.11 -8.34
CA LYS A 87 -4.60 7.81 -9.24
C LYS A 87 -4.76 7.34 -10.68
N LYS A 88 -4.41 8.22 -11.63
CA LYS A 88 -4.50 7.90 -13.06
C LYS A 88 -3.50 6.84 -13.50
N ASP A 89 -2.40 6.73 -12.78
CA ASP A 89 -1.27 5.87 -13.07
C ASP A 89 -0.95 4.92 -11.90
N TYR A 90 -0.27 3.84 -12.25
CA TYR A 90 0.24 2.85 -11.33
C TYR A 90 1.52 2.25 -11.93
N TYR A 91 2.27 1.49 -11.15
CA TYR A 91 3.37 0.71 -11.70
C TYR A 91 2.99 -0.73 -11.89
N TYR A 92 3.55 -1.34 -12.92
CA TYR A 92 3.32 -2.72 -13.30
C TYR A 92 4.66 -3.37 -13.64
N CYS A 93 4.87 -4.60 -13.19
CA CYS A 93 6.04 -5.37 -13.57
C CYS A 93 5.84 -6.07 -14.91
N LEU A 94 6.76 -5.84 -15.85
CA LEU A 94 6.78 -6.50 -17.15
C LEU A 94 8.22 -6.94 -17.47
N TYR A 95 8.42 -8.24 -17.67
CA TYR A 95 9.71 -8.88 -17.92
C TYR A 95 10.76 -8.53 -16.86
N GLY A 96 10.39 -8.63 -15.57
CA GLY A 96 11.27 -8.34 -14.44
C GLY A 96 11.52 -6.85 -14.21
N LYS A 97 10.93 -5.96 -15.02
CA LYS A 97 11.16 -4.52 -14.97
C LYS A 97 9.88 -3.77 -14.63
N VAL A 98 9.97 -2.89 -13.65
CA VAL A 98 8.85 -2.02 -13.29
C VAL A 98 8.68 -0.93 -14.35
N THR A 99 7.49 -0.86 -14.93
CA THR A 99 7.08 0.15 -15.90
C THR A 99 5.88 0.94 -15.39
N LYS A 100 5.79 2.22 -15.78
CA LYS A 100 4.65 3.08 -15.47
C LYS A 100 3.51 2.77 -16.42
N GLN A 101 2.32 2.58 -15.88
CA GLN A 101 1.09 2.37 -16.64
C GLN A 101 0.07 3.43 -16.30
N ASN A 102 -0.77 3.77 -17.28
CA ASN A 102 -1.93 4.62 -17.09
C ASN A 102 -3.19 3.79 -17.22
N CYS A 103 -4.18 4.04 -16.36
CA CYS A 103 -5.48 3.43 -16.49
C CYS A 103 -6.18 3.90 -17.79
N PRO A 104 -6.93 3.04 -18.49
CA PRO A 104 -7.61 3.41 -19.74
C PRO A 104 -8.63 4.54 -19.57
N LYS A 105 -8.91 5.30 -20.64
CA LYS A 105 -9.94 6.36 -20.68
C LYS A 105 -9.82 7.36 -19.53
N ASP A 106 -10.85 7.51 -18.70
CA ASP A 106 -10.88 8.34 -17.48
C ASP A 106 -10.93 7.50 -16.20
N SER A 107 -10.65 6.19 -16.30
CA SER A 107 -10.55 5.32 -15.13
C SER A 107 -9.29 5.63 -14.30
N VAL A 108 -9.35 5.26 -13.03
CA VAL A 108 -8.29 5.43 -12.02
C VAL A 108 -7.99 4.11 -11.33
N PHE A 109 -6.78 3.97 -10.80
CA PHE A 109 -6.32 2.79 -10.11
C PHE A 109 -6.75 2.83 -8.64
N ASP A 110 -7.52 1.83 -8.19
CA ASP A 110 -8.00 1.71 -6.81
C ASP A 110 -7.01 1.02 -5.86
N GLY A 111 -5.84 0.63 -6.37
CA GLY A 111 -4.86 -0.20 -5.65
C GLY A 111 -4.77 -1.62 -6.19
N GLN A 112 -5.81 -2.12 -6.86
CA GLN A 112 -5.88 -3.47 -7.41
C GLN A 112 -6.10 -3.47 -8.93
N ARG A 113 -6.99 -2.61 -9.41
CA ARG A 113 -7.41 -2.52 -10.82
C ARG A 113 -7.86 -1.11 -11.20
N CYS A 114 -8.01 -0.90 -12.51
CA CYS A 114 -8.56 0.35 -13.03
C CYS A 114 -10.09 0.31 -12.92
N VAL A 115 -10.65 1.30 -12.22
CA VAL A 115 -12.09 1.45 -11.98
C VAL A 115 -12.55 2.86 -12.32
N ASN A 116 -13.86 3.08 -12.35
CA ASN A 116 -14.41 4.42 -12.49
C ASN A 116 -14.04 5.31 -11.28
N LEU A 117 -13.76 6.60 -11.53
CA LEU A 117 -13.39 7.56 -10.50
C LEU A 117 -14.44 7.69 -9.39
N GLU A 118 -15.72 7.68 -9.75
CA GLU A 118 -16.82 7.77 -8.79
C GLU A 118 -16.86 6.55 -7.86
N LEU A 119 -16.69 5.35 -8.41
CA LEU A 119 -16.61 4.12 -7.63
C LEU A 119 -15.44 4.15 -6.65
N CYS A 120 -14.27 4.58 -7.13
CA CYS A 120 -13.07 4.68 -6.29
C CYS A 120 -13.22 5.71 -5.17
N THR A 121 -13.71 6.91 -5.51
CA THR A 121 -13.88 7.99 -4.53
C THR A 121 -14.97 7.68 -3.51
N ASN A 122 -16.05 6.99 -3.88
CA ASN A 122 -17.08 6.56 -2.94
C ASN A 122 -16.54 5.48 -1.98
N ALA A 123 -15.80 4.48 -2.49
CA ALA A 123 -15.16 3.49 -1.63
C ALA A 123 -14.21 4.13 -0.61
N THR A 124 -13.37 5.09 -1.03
CA THR A 124 -12.46 5.79 -0.11
C THR A 124 -13.17 6.67 0.92
N LYS A 125 -14.35 7.22 0.61
CA LYS A 125 -15.17 7.97 1.58
C LYS A 125 -15.70 7.07 2.68
N GLU A 126 -16.19 5.88 2.34
CA GLU A 126 -16.70 4.93 3.34
C GLU A 126 -15.57 4.45 4.27
N ILE A 127 -14.40 4.11 3.72
CA ILE A 127 -13.22 3.74 4.52
C ILE A 127 -12.85 4.89 5.48
N LYS A 128 -12.78 6.14 5.00
CA LYS A 128 -12.44 7.29 5.85
C LYS A 128 -13.47 7.57 6.95
N LYS A 129 -14.76 7.25 6.74
CA LYS A 129 -15.78 7.37 7.81
C LYS A 129 -15.55 6.34 8.90
N GLU A 130 -15.25 5.10 8.53
CA GLU A 130 -14.96 4.00 9.46
C GLU A 130 -13.68 4.29 10.25
N THR A 131 -12.60 4.72 9.58
CA THR A 131 -11.33 5.08 10.26
C THR A 131 -11.53 6.23 11.26
N LYS A 132 -12.30 7.26 10.88
CA LYS A 132 -12.59 8.39 11.78
C LYS A 132 -13.35 7.95 13.04
N LEU A 133 -14.26 6.98 12.92
CA LEU A 133 -14.97 6.45 14.09
C LEU A 133 -14.05 5.60 14.98
N THR A 134 -13.12 4.86 14.40
CA THR A 134 -12.15 4.05 15.16
C THR A 134 -11.07 4.88 15.83
N ASP A 135 -10.61 5.98 15.21
CA ASP A 135 -9.62 6.88 15.79
C ASP A 135 -10.19 7.60 17.02
N MET A 136 -11.44 8.07 16.93
CA MET A 136 -12.17 8.64 18.06
C MET A 136 -12.35 7.64 19.22
N ALA A 137 -12.53 6.34 18.90
CA ALA A 137 -12.62 5.29 19.92
C ALA A 137 -11.25 4.93 20.54
N ALA A 138 -10.16 5.04 19.77
CA ALA A 138 -8.81 4.80 20.25
C ALA A 138 -8.31 5.92 21.17
N GLU A 139 -8.63 7.19 20.85
CA GLU A 139 -8.32 8.34 21.71
C GLU A 139 -9.10 8.29 23.04
N ALA A 140 -10.39 7.95 23.01
CA ALA A 140 -11.20 7.80 24.22
C ALA A 140 -10.67 6.71 25.18
N LYS A 141 -9.95 5.71 24.68
CA LYS A 141 -9.32 4.65 25.50
C LYS A 141 -8.00 5.10 26.14
N LYS A 142 -7.33 6.12 25.59
CA LYS A 142 -6.07 6.67 26.12
C LYS A 142 -6.31 7.54 27.35
N ASP A 143 -7.44 8.23 27.39
CA ASP A 143 -7.84 9.07 28.55
C ASP A 143 -8.34 8.25 29.75
N SER A 144 -8.68 6.97 29.55
CA SER A 144 -9.06 6.05 30.63
C SER A 144 -7.86 5.32 31.27
N LEU A 145 -6.64 5.45 30.75
CA LEU A 145 -5.42 4.83 31.29
C LEU A 145 -4.55 5.80 32.10
N CYS A 146 -4.97 7.06 32.23
CA CYS A 146 -4.39 8.09 33.10
C CYS A 146 -5.32 8.44 34.28
N ASN A 147 -5.98 7.45 34.88
CA ASN A 147 -6.63 7.55 36.20
C ASN A 147 -6.24 6.39 37.09
#